data_AF-A0A0S3TE91-F1
#
_entry.id   AF-A0A0S3TE91-F1
#
_cell.length_a   1.000
_cell.length_b   1.000
_cell.length_c   1.000
_cell.angle_alpha   90.00
_cell.angle_beta   90.00
_cell.angle_gamma   90.00
#
_symmetry.space_group_name_H-M   'P 1'
#
loop_
_entity.id
_entity.type
_entity.pdbx_description
1 polymer ?
#
loop_
_entity_poly.entity_id
_entity_poly.type
_entity_poly.pdbx_seq_one_letter_code
_entity_poly.pdbx_strand_id
1 'polypeptide(L)'
;MHFESSDIRIIGICGMGGIGKTTISQQIHHILAMQFDSRSLVLDTQKKIERDGIDTVREKYMSELLNEVPSPSLYYSERLKRMRNLIILDDVTDSVQLKQLLRRRDSFGQGSRIIITSRDKQVLKNAGADDIYEVKELNDLDSLKLFILHAFKQNSSHEATYKDLTEEVLRYAKGIPLVLQILGSLLYGRTREAWESQLQKLKKCQDLNIFIVLKLSYDGLDEEQKNIFLDIACFYRGHEESVVVERLDDCGFSSKIEMDILKDRGLISIVDGRIEMHDLIQEMGQEIVRKECPQYPGKRSRLWKADEINEVLKKNKGSDAIQGILLDLTKIKEVIVHGQALRKMDNLRMLILYDCYDCFDYVLPLKFKVSLLSSLVILPDTLKILYWKGFPQRSLPPTFAQKSSETRNARLPS
;
A
#
# COMPACT_ATOMS: atom_id res chain seq x y z
N MET A 1 22.32 16.73 -2.22
CA MET A 1 22.25 18.00 -2.98
C MET A 1 23.65 18.60 -3.04
N HIS A 2 24.41 18.41 -4.12
CA HIS A 2 25.72 19.06 -4.25
C HIS A 2 25.50 20.53 -4.64
N PHE A 3 25.54 21.44 -3.66
CA PHE A 3 25.20 22.86 -3.84
C PHE A 3 26.28 23.66 -4.57
N GLU A 4 27.52 23.18 -4.56
CA GLU A 4 28.66 23.80 -5.25
C GLU A 4 28.74 23.43 -6.74
N SER A 5 27.95 22.44 -7.17
CA SER A 5 27.87 22.06 -8.59
C SER A 5 27.05 23.09 -9.35
N SER A 6 27.66 23.61 -10.42
CA SER A 6 27.04 24.55 -11.36
C SER A 6 25.99 23.88 -12.24
N ASP A 7 25.75 22.58 -12.15
CA ASP A 7 24.83 21.87 -13.03
C ASP A 7 23.36 22.12 -12.67
N ILE A 8 22.45 21.84 -13.63
CA ILE A 8 21.00 21.87 -13.42
C ILE A 8 20.56 20.48 -12.95
N ARG A 9 20.04 20.38 -11.73
CA ARG A 9 19.65 19.09 -11.15
C ARG A 9 18.15 18.95 -10.91
N ILE A 10 17.64 17.77 -11.23
CA ILE A 10 16.31 17.29 -10.87
C ILE A 10 16.48 16.28 -9.73
N ILE A 11 15.85 16.58 -8.59
CA ILE A 11 15.89 15.75 -7.39
C ILE A 11 14.49 15.21 -7.14
N GLY A 12 14.36 13.90 -7.15
CA GLY A 12 13.13 13.21 -6.82
C GLY A 12 13.04 12.90 -5.32
N ILE A 13 11.87 13.09 -4.73
CA ILE A 13 11.54 12.62 -3.37
C ILE A 13 10.37 11.64 -3.50
N CYS A 14 10.57 10.38 -3.14
CA CYS A 14 9.55 9.34 -3.20
C CYS A 14 9.26 8.67 -1.86
N GLY A 15 8.16 7.93 -1.81
CA GLY A 15 7.69 7.18 -0.64
C GLY A 15 6.18 7.15 -0.56
N MET A 16 5.64 6.32 0.33
CA MET A 16 4.19 6.11 0.43
C MET A 16 3.41 7.34 0.92
N GLY A 17 2.08 7.29 0.82
CA GLY A 17 1.18 8.29 1.38
C GLY A 17 1.40 8.53 2.88
N GLY A 18 1.39 9.80 3.31
CA GLY A 18 1.53 10.17 4.73
C GLY A 18 2.94 10.12 5.33
N ILE A 19 3.96 9.72 4.57
CA ILE A 19 5.36 9.63 5.03
C ILE A 19 6.06 10.99 5.23
N GLY A 20 5.45 12.10 4.81
CA GLY A 20 5.99 13.46 5.01
C GLY A 20 6.73 14.08 3.81
N LYS A 21 6.56 13.57 2.59
CA LYS A 21 7.16 14.13 1.36
C LYS A 21 6.88 15.64 1.19
N THR A 22 5.60 16.03 1.28
CA THR A 22 5.16 17.43 1.17
C THR A 22 5.74 18.29 2.29
N THR A 23 5.85 17.76 3.51
CA THR A 23 6.47 18.48 4.64
C THR A 23 7.96 18.72 4.41
N ILE A 24 8.67 17.72 3.88
CA ILE A 24 10.09 17.85 3.52
C ILE A 24 10.26 18.89 2.40
N SER A 25 9.43 18.85 1.36
CA SER A 25 9.53 19.79 0.23
C SER A 25 9.24 21.23 0.65
N GLN A 26 8.25 21.45 1.51
CA GLN A 26 7.97 22.75 2.13
C GLN A 26 9.13 23.25 2.98
N GLN A 27 9.74 22.39 3.79
CA GLN A 27 10.85 22.79 4.64
C GLN A 27 12.11 23.11 3.83
N ILE A 28 12.35 22.37 2.74
CA ILE A 28 13.41 22.70 1.79
C ILE A 28 13.18 24.08 1.18
N HIS A 29 11.95 24.38 0.74
CA HIS A 29 11.61 25.71 0.22
C HIS A 29 11.90 26.78 1.28
N HIS A 30 11.47 26.59 2.52
CA HIS A 30 11.67 27.57 3.59
C HIS A 30 13.15 27.87 3.86
N ILE A 31 13.99 26.84 3.94
CA ILE A 31 15.42 26.99 4.28
C ILE A 31 16.24 27.49 3.08
N LEU A 32 15.96 26.98 1.88
CA LEU A 32 16.82 27.20 0.72
C LEU A 32 16.36 28.32 -0.21
N ALA A 33 15.11 28.76 -0.18
CA ALA A 33 14.59 29.75 -1.14
C ALA A 33 15.41 31.03 -1.23
N MET A 34 16.00 31.49 -0.12
CA MET A 34 16.82 32.70 -0.07
C MET A 34 18.20 32.54 -0.71
N GLN A 35 18.62 31.30 -0.98
CA GLN A 35 19.87 31.02 -1.68
C GLN A 35 19.69 31.04 -3.20
N PHE A 36 18.49 31.17 -3.74
CA PHE A 36 18.23 31.16 -5.18
C PHE A 36 17.78 32.53 -5.65
N ASP A 37 18.09 32.88 -6.90
CA ASP A 37 17.69 34.15 -7.50
C ASP A 37 16.17 34.24 -7.63
N SER A 38 15.53 33.08 -7.83
CA SER A 38 14.08 32.95 -7.83
C SER A 38 13.61 31.59 -7.35
N ARG A 39 12.35 31.53 -6.90
CA ARG A 39 11.74 30.31 -6.38
C ARG A 39 10.25 30.21 -6.72
N SER A 40 9.77 28.98 -6.87
CA SER A 40 8.34 28.68 -6.91
C SER A 40 8.05 27.33 -6.27
N LEU A 41 6.93 27.27 -5.55
CA LEU A 41 6.43 26.08 -4.88
C LEU A 41 5.00 25.79 -5.34
N VAL A 42 4.83 24.72 -6.09
CA VAL A 42 3.54 24.23 -6.54
C VAL A 42 3.11 23.05 -5.68
N LEU A 43 2.31 23.33 -4.65
CA LEU A 43 1.67 22.28 -3.84
C LEU A 43 0.55 21.57 -4.61
N ASP A 44 0.34 20.28 -4.36
CA ASP A 44 -0.72 19.46 -4.99
C ASP A 44 -0.77 19.62 -6.53
N THR A 45 0.37 19.46 -7.19
CA THR A 45 0.55 19.73 -8.64
C THR A 45 -0.47 18.95 -9.47
N GLN A 46 -0.65 17.66 -9.21
CA GLN A 46 -1.57 16.82 -9.96
C GLN A 46 -3.03 17.33 -9.89
N LYS A 47 -3.52 17.63 -8.68
CA LYS A 47 -4.87 18.18 -8.49
C LYS A 47 -5.06 19.53 -9.15
N LYS A 48 -4.03 20.38 -9.16
CA LYS A 48 -4.08 21.68 -9.84
C LYS A 48 -4.11 21.50 -11.36
N ILE A 49 -3.36 20.55 -11.92
CA ILE A 49 -3.43 20.24 -13.35
C ILE A 49 -4.85 19.78 -13.71
N GLU A 50 -5.44 18.88 -12.93
CA GLU A 50 -6.80 18.37 -13.15
C GLU A 50 -7.86 19.47 -13.06
N ARG A 51 -7.70 20.42 -12.14
CA ARG A 51 -8.67 21.50 -11.90
C ARG A 51 -8.50 22.67 -12.87
N ASP A 52 -7.27 23.13 -13.07
CA ASP A 52 -6.95 24.41 -13.72
C ASP A 52 -6.33 24.23 -15.12
N GLY A 53 -5.92 23.02 -15.47
CA GLY A 53 -5.18 22.72 -16.69
C GLY A 53 -3.67 22.95 -16.54
N ILE A 54 -2.90 22.19 -17.33
CA ILE A 54 -1.43 22.19 -17.26
C ILE A 54 -0.81 23.55 -17.60
N ASP A 55 -1.37 24.25 -18.59
CA ASP A 55 -0.85 25.54 -19.04
C ASP A 55 -1.01 26.62 -17.97
N THR A 56 -2.16 26.65 -17.30
CA THR A 56 -2.44 27.57 -16.18
C THR A 56 -1.47 27.35 -15.01
N VAL A 57 -1.21 26.09 -14.65
CA VAL A 57 -0.22 25.76 -13.60
C VAL A 57 1.17 26.23 -14.02
N ARG A 58 1.53 26.06 -15.30
CA ARG A 58 2.82 26.49 -15.84
C ARG A 58 2.98 28.00 -15.80
N GLU A 59 2.01 28.74 -16.33
CA GLU A 59 2.01 30.20 -16.35
C GLU A 59 2.14 30.77 -14.94
N LYS A 60 1.45 30.15 -13.97
CA LYS A 60 1.51 30.57 -12.58
C LYS A 60 2.91 30.44 -11.98
N TYR A 61 3.54 29.26 -12.05
CA TYR A 61 4.87 29.12 -11.45
C TYR A 61 5.93 29.95 -12.20
N MET A 62 5.79 30.12 -13.53
CA MET A 62 6.69 30.99 -14.30
C MET A 62 6.53 32.47 -13.92
N SER A 63 5.31 32.91 -13.66
CA SER A 63 5.01 34.27 -13.19
C SER A 63 5.67 34.56 -11.83
N GLU A 64 5.63 33.59 -10.92
CA GLU A 64 6.32 33.64 -9.63
C GLU A 64 7.84 33.69 -9.82
N LEU A 65 8.38 32.91 -10.76
CA LEU A 65 9.81 32.90 -11.01
C LEU A 65 10.33 34.23 -11.58
N LEU A 66 9.55 34.87 -12.44
CA LEU A 66 9.95 36.10 -13.14
C LEU A 66 9.50 37.38 -12.44
N ASN A 67 8.63 37.28 -11.43
CA ASN A 67 7.88 38.39 -10.84
C ASN A 67 7.13 39.21 -11.89
N GLU A 68 6.44 38.53 -12.80
CA GLU A 68 5.65 39.12 -13.89
C GLU A 68 4.20 38.63 -13.84
N VAL A 69 3.30 39.25 -14.61
CA VAL A 69 1.91 38.79 -14.72
C VAL A 69 1.88 37.47 -15.52
N PRO A 70 1.10 36.45 -15.10
CA PRO A 70 0.95 35.21 -15.86
C PRO A 70 0.60 35.48 -17.32
N SER A 71 1.41 34.94 -18.23
CA SER A 71 1.23 35.09 -19.67
C SER A 71 1.88 33.91 -20.41
N PRO A 72 1.28 33.43 -21.51
CA PRO A 72 1.90 32.44 -22.40
C PRO A 72 3.29 32.86 -22.90
N SER A 73 3.58 34.17 -22.99
CA SER A 73 4.87 34.68 -23.46
C SER A 73 6.03 34.42 -22.50
N LEU A 74 5.75 34.27 -21.19
CA LEU A 74 6.76 33.98 -20.16
C LEU A 74 7.50 32.66 -20.43
N TYR A 75 6.83 31.76 -21.14
CA TYR A 75 7.35 30.46 -21.52
C TYR A 75 8.62 30.51 -22.39
N TYR A 76 8.86 31.63 -23.07
CA TYR A 76 10.03 31.86 -23.93
C TYR A 76 11.03 32.83 -23.31
N SER A 77 10.90 33.12 -22.01
CA SER A 77 11.78 34.08 -21.34
C SER A 77 13.20 33.53 -21.18
N GLU A 78 14.14 34.10 -21.94
CA GLU A 78 15.58 33.82 -21.82
C GLU A 78 16.16 34.25 -20.46
N ARG A 79 15.41 35.01 -19.65
CA ARG A 79 15.82 35.42 -18.29
C ARG A 79 15.99 34.20 -17.37
N LEU A 80 15.12 33.20 -17.49
CA LEU A 80 15.18 31.99 -16.65
C LEU A 80 16.49 31.22 -16.83
N LYS A 81 17.08 31.26 -18.05
CA LYS A 81 18.37 30.63 -18.37
C LYS A 81 19.57 31.33 -17.73
N ARG A 82 19.39 32.54 -17.20
CA ARG A 82 20.45 33.33 -16.55
C ARG A 82 20.32 33.36 -15.03
N MET A 83 19.24 32.80 -14.50
CA MET A 83 18.91 32.81 -13.07
C MET A 83 19.08 31.42 -12.47
N ARG A 84 19.53 31.38 -11.22
CA ARG A 84 19.54 30.19 -10.40
C ARG A 84 18.17 30.02 -9.75
N ASN A 85 17.36 29.09 -10.28
CA ASN A 85 15.97 28.90 -9.85
C ASN A 85 15.81 27.70 -8.92
N LEU A 86 14.96 27.83 -7.90
CA LEU A 86 14.46 26.71 -7.09
C LEU A 86 12.99 26.45 -7.45
N ILE A 87 12.71 25.29 -8.04
CA ILE A 87 11.34 24.91 -8.41
C ILE A 87 10.97 23.67 -7.62
N ILE A 88 9.85 23.70 -6.93
CA ILE A 88 9.33 22.53 -6.22
C ILE A 88 7.94 22.19 -6.75
N LEU A 89 7.79 20.97 -7.28
CA LEU A 89 6.53 20.42 -7.78
C LEU A 89 6.12 19.27 -6.87
N ASP A 90 5.06 19.46 -6.09
CA ASP A 90 4.59 18.50 -5.11
C ASP A 90 3.50 17.57 -5.66
N ASP A 91 3.52 16.29 -5.28
CA ASP A 91 2.53 15.25 -5.58
C ASP A 91 2.27 15.06 -7.09
N VAL A 92 3.34 14.85 -7.86
CA VAL A 92 3.27 14.57 -9.30
C VAL A 92 3.04 13.07 -9.55
N THR A 93 2.07 12.72 -10.40
CA THR A 93 1.74 11.31 -10.71
C THR A 93 2.03 10.92 -12.15
N ASP A 94 2.31 11.86 -13.05
CA ASP A 94 2.54 11.61 -14.47
C ASP A 94 3.82 12.29 -14.99
N SER A 95 4.75 11.47 -15.48
CA SER A 95 6.03 11.93 -16.03
C SER A 95 5.91 12.69 -17.36
N VAL A 96 4.86 12.44 -18.15
CA VAL A 96 4.58 13.14 -19.41
C VAL A 96 4.10 14.56 -19.11
N GLN A 97 3.14 14.69 -18.19
CA GLN A 97 2.66 16.00 -17.72
C GLN A 97 3.80 16.81 -17.11
N LEU A 98 4.67 16.16 -16.34
CA LEU A 98 5.85 16.81 -15.77
C LEU A 98 6.83 17.34 -16.85
N LYS A 99 7.09 16.56 -17.91
CA LYS A 99 7.92 17.02 -19.04
C LYS A 99 7.27 18.19 -19.77
N GLN A 100 5.94 18.16 -19.92
CA GLN A 100 5.20 19.29 -20.48
C GLN A 100 5.28 20.53 -19.59
N LEU A 101 5.22 20.39 -18.26
CA LEU A 101 5.42 21.51 -17.32
C LEU A 101 6.82 22.10 -17.46
N LEU A 102 7.87 21.27 -17.35
CA LEU A 102 9.27 21.71 -17.24
C LEU A 102 9.98 21.97 -18.58
N ARG A 103 9.36 21.72 -19.74
CA ARG A 103 10.01 21.68 -21.07
C ARG A 103 11.23 20.77 -21.10
N ARG A 104 12.41 21.38 -21.12
CA ARG A 104 13.74 20.82 -21.26
C ARG A 104 14.59 21.46 -20.18
N ARG A 105 15.53 20.71 -19.61
CA ARG A 105 16.38 21.20 -18.52
C ARG A 105 17.14 22.49 -18.87
N ASP A 106 17.54 22.65 -20.12
CA ASP A 106 18.24 23.82 -20.66
C ASP A 106 17.39 25.11 -20.67
N SER A 107 16.12 25.03 -20.26
CA SER A 107 15.25 26.20 -20.07
C SER A 107 15.56 26.97 -18.79
N PHE A 108 16.38 26.41 -17.88
CA PHE A 108 16.76 27.02 -16.61
C PHE A 108 18.26 27.31 -16.56
N GLY A 109 18.67 28.28 -15.74
CA GLY A 109 20.07 28.65 -15.60
C GLY A 109 20.90 27.67 -14.79
N GLN A 110 22.20 27.68 -15.04
CA GLN A 110 23.23 26.95 -14.30
C GLN A 110 23.03 27.10 -12.78
N GLY A 111 23.17 26.01 -12.03
CA GLY A 111 22.94 25.96 -10.59
C GLY A 111 21.47 25.82 -10.16
N SER A 112 20.51 25.81 -11.10
CA SER A 112 19.09 25.62 -10.76
C SER A 112 18.83 24.23 -10.14
N ARG A 113 17.83 24.17 -9.26
CA ARG A 113 17.38 22.93 -8.60
C ARG A 113 15.88 22.77 -8.78
N ILE A 114 15.49 21.62 -9.32
CA ILE A 114 14.10 21.23 -9.51
C ILE A 114 13.85 20.05 -8.58
N ILE A 115 12.93 20.20 -7.63
CA ILE A 115 12.58 19.18 -6.65
C ILE A 115 11.17 18.69 -6.98
N ILE A 116 11.02 17.39 -7.06
CA ILE A 116 9.77 16.75 -7.47
C ILE A 116 9.42 15.73 -6.42
N THR A 117 8.22 15.82 -5.84
CA THR A 117 7.73 14.78 -4.96
C THR A 117 6.74 13.88 -5.73
N SER A 118 6.86 12.57 -5.54
CA SER A 118 5.92 11.60 -6.10
C SER A 118 5.74 10.43 -5.15
N ARG A 119 4.63 9.70 -5.29
CA ARG A 119 4.47 8.39 -4.62
C ARG A 119 5.07 7.27 -5.45
N ASP A 120 5.27 7.50 -6.74
CA ASP A 120 5.73 6.51 -7.70
C ASP A 120 7.16 6.83 -8.13
N LYS A 121 8.09 5.96 -7.76
CA LYS A 121 9.51 6.09 -8.09
C LYS A 121 9.74 6.08 -9.60
N GLN A 122 8.91 5.36 -10.36
CA GLN A 122 9.04 5.26 -11.80
C GLN A 122 8.70 6.58 -12.49
N VAL A 123 7.76 7.38 -11.95
CA VAL A 123 7.48 8.74 -12.44
C VAL A 123 8.74 9.61 -12.40
N LEU A 124 9.51 9.52 -11.30
CA LEU A 124 10.74 10.28 -11.12
C LEU A 124 11.88 9.79 -12.02
N LYS A 125 12.04 8.46 -12.19
CA LYS A 125 12.99 7.89 -13.15
C LYS A 125 12.67 8.34 -14.58
N ASN A 126 11.39 8.26 -14.98
CA ASN A 126 10.94 8.63 -16.32
C ASN A 126 11.04 10.14 -16.60
N ALA A 127 10.97 10.97 -15.56
CA ALA A 127 11.28 12.39 -15.61
C ALA A 127 12.78 12.68 -15.80
N GLY A 128 13.62 11.66 -15.65
CA GLY A 128 15.07 11.79 -15.64
C GLY A 128 15.55 12.51 -14.39
N ALA A 129 15.09 12.15 -13.19
CA ALA A 129 15.70 12.64 -11.95
C ALA A 129 17.16 12.18 -11.85
N ASP A 130 18.07 13.08 -11.44
CA ASP A 130 19.49 12.74 -11.24
C ASP A 130 19.70 11.93 -9.96
N ASP A 131 18.96 12.31 -8.93
CA ASP A 131 19.02 11.74 -7.60
C ASP A 131 17.58 11.47 -7.12
N ILE A 132 17.32 10.31 -6.54
CA ILE A 132 16.02 9.97 -5.95
C ILE A 132 16.22 9.64 -4.47
N TYR A 133 15.60 10.44 -3.60
CA TYR A 133 15.55 10.24 -2.17
C TYR A 133 14.26 9.54 -1.77
N GLU A 134 14.36 8.33 -1.24
CA GLU A 134 13.23 7.59 -0.68
C GLU A 134 13.07 7.92 0.81
N VAL A 135 11.95 8.54 1.17
CA VAL A 135 11.66 8.94 2.55
C VAL A 135 11.38 7.68 3.38
N LYS A 136 12.13 7.51 4.46
CA LYS A 136 11.99 6.42 5.43
C LYS A 136 11.06 6.81 6.58
N GLU A 137 10.59 5.81 7.32
CA GLU A 137 9.82 6.05 8.55
C GLU A 137 10.64 6.83 9.59
N LEU A 138 9.93 7.52 10.48
CA LEU A 138 10.56 8.14 11.64
C LEU A 138 11.10 7.06 12.59
N ASN A 139 12.27 7.33 13.17
CA ASN A 139 12.77 6.51 14.28
C ASN A 139 11.86 6.67 15.52
N ASP A 140 12.01 5.78 16.49
CA ASP A 140 11.16 5.75 17.69
C ASP A 140 11.18 7.08 18.47
N LEU A 141 12.33 7.75 18.56
CA LEU A 141 12.48 9.00 19.29
C LEU A 141 11.74 10.14 18.60
N ASP A 142 11.88 10.29 17.29
CA ASP A 142 11.21 11.34 16.53
C ASP A 142 9.71 11.06 16.38
N SER A 143 9.33 9.78 16.33
CA SER A 143 7.93 9.34 16.41
C SER A 143 7.29 9.74 17.73
N LEU A 144 7.97 9.49 18.85
CA LEU A 144 7.53 9.90 20.18
C LEU A 144 7.36 11.41 20.28
N LYS A 145 8.36 12.19 19.84
CA LYS A 145 8.28 13.66 19.85
C LYS A 145 7.10 14.18 19.04
N LEU A 146 6.91 13.66 17.83
CA LEU A 146 5.81 14.06 16.97
C LEU A 146 4.45 13.69 17.58
N PHE A 147 4.33 12.49 18.16
CA PHE A 147 3.08 12.11 18.81
C PHE A 147 2.77 12.99 20.02
N ILE A 148 3.73 13.22 20.92
CA ILE A 148 3.57 14.08 22.11
C ILE A 148 3.18 15.50 21.71
N LEU A 149 3.78 16.04 20.65
CA LEU A 149 3.46 17.36 20.11
C LEU A 149 1.95 17.47 19.82
N HIS A 150 1.35 16.45 19.23
CA HIS A 150 -0.07 16.45 18.85
C HIS A 150 -1.01 16.00 19.99
N ALA A 151 -0.59 15.04 20.82
CA ALA A 151 -1.39 14.46 21.90
C ALA A 151 -1.43 15.32 23.17
N PHE A 152 -0.35 16.07 23.44
CA PHE A 152 -0.19 16.82 24.69
C PHE A 152 0.19 18.30 24.49
N LYS A 153 0.40 18.77 23.24
CA LYS A 153 0.90 20.13 22.94
C LYS A 153 2.19 20.46 23.70
N GLN A 154 3.08 19.47 23.84
CA GLN A 154 4.35 19.57 24.60
C GLN A 154 4.18 19.75 26.12
N ASN A 155 2.99 19.51 26.69
CA ASN A 155 2.81 19.48 28.14
C ASN A 155 3.28 18.14 28.72
N SER A 156 4.51 18.13 29.24
CA SER A 156 5.18 16.95 29.77
C SER A 156 4.55 16.37 31.05
N SER A 157 3.64 17.10 31.70
CA SER A 157 2.99 16.68 32.95
C SER A 157 2.12 15.43 32.83
N HIS A 158 1.69 15.06 31.62
CA HIS A 158 0.82 13.90 31.37
C HIS A 158 1.56 12.71 30.78
N GLU A 159 2.84 12.84 30.42
CA GLU A 159 3.60 11.79 29.72
C GLU A 159 3.77 10.53 30.58
N ALA A 160 4.00 10.68 31.89
CA ALA A 160 4.23 9.54 32.78
C ALA A 160 2.99 8.65 32.94
N THR A 161 1.79 9.23 32.97
CA THR A 161 0.52 8.51 33.19
C THR A 161 0.02 7.75 31.96
N TYR A 162 0.46 8.16 30.76
CA TYR A 162 0.03 7.60 29.47
C TYR A 162 1.16 6.88 28.73
N LYS A 163 2.27 6.57 29.41
CA LYS A 163 3.48 6.02 28.79
C LYS A 163 3.21 4.70 28.07
N ASP A 164 2.52 3.77 28.73
CA ASP A 164 2.19 2.45 28.18
C ASP A 164 1.27 2.56 26.94
N LEU A 165 0.26 3.44 26.99
CA LEU A 165 -0.64 3.68 25.86
C LEU A 165 0.07 4.40 24.71
N THR A 166 1.01 5.29 25.03
CA THR A 166 1.87 5.95 24.04
C THR A 166 2.73 4.91 23.31
N GLU A 167 3.35 3.99 24.04
CA GLU A 167 4.11 2.89 23.44
C GLU A 167 3.24 2.01 22.52
N GLU A 168 1.97 1.74 22.90
CA GLU A 168 1.04 1.04 22.00
C GLU A 168 0.75 1.83 20.72
N VAL A 169 0.54 3.15 20.81
CA VAL A 169 0.31 4.02 19.65
C VAL A 169 1.53 4.03 18.74
N LEU A 170 2.74 4.18 19.29
CA LEU A 170 3.97 4.20 18.49
C LEU A 170 4.18 2.86 17.78
N ARG A 171 3.94 1.74 18.48
CA ARG A 171 4.03 0.39 17.91
C ARG A 171 3.04 0.18 16.77
N TYR A 172 1.85 0.76 16.87
CA TYR A 172 0.84 0.72 15.80
C TYR A 172 1.23 1.61 14.62
N ALA A 173 1.62 2.86 14.89
CA ALA A 173 1.92 3.84 13.86
C ALA A 173 3.23 3.56 13.10
N LYS A 174 4.17 2.83 13.71
CA LYS A 174 5.46 2.41 13.13
C LYS A 174 6.20 3.52 12.39
N GLY A 175 6.21 4.71 12.99
CA GLY A 175 6.95 5.86 12.46
C GLY A 175 6.30 6.56 11.26
N ILE A 176 5.03 6.28 10.93
CA ILE A 176 4.33 7.01 9.85
C ILE A 176 3.84 8.36 10.38
N PRO A 177 4.42 9.50 9.93
CA PRO A 177 4.17 10.81 10.54
C PRO A 177 2.69 11.18 10.58
N LEU A 178 1.97 11.04 9.48
CA LEU A 178 0.57 11.46 9.43
C LEU A 178 -0.34 10.60 10.31
N VAL A 179 0.00 9.32 10.53
CA VAL A 179 -0.74 8.44 11.46
C VAL A 179 -0.52 8.89 12.89
N LEU A 180 0.72 9.22 13.25
CA LEU A 180 1.07 9.78 14.57
C LEU A 180 0.32 11.09 14.84
N GLN A 181 0.24 11.98 13.85
CA GLN A 181 -0.48 13.25 13.98
C GLN A 181 -1.99 13.05 14.16
N ILE A 182 -2.60 12.18 13.33
CA ILE A 182 -4.04 11.88 13.43
C ILE A 182 -4.35 11.30 14.80
N LEU A 183 -3.58 10.31 15.26
CA LEU A 183 -3.80 9.69 16.56
C LEU A 183 -3.57 10.67 17.71
N GLY A 184 -2.49 11.46 17.66
CA GLY A 184 -2.22 12.46 18.68
C GLY A 184 -3.35 13.49 18.78
N SER A 185 -3.77 14.06 17.65
CA SER A 185 -4.88 15.02 17.62
C SER A 185 -6.22 14.41 18.00
N LEU A 186 -6.47 13.14 17.66
CA LEU A 186 -7.66 12.42 18.08
C LEU A 186 -7.69 12.22 19.60
N LEU A 187 -6.55 11.90 20.20
CA LEU A 187 -6.43 11.55 21.61
C LEU A 187 -6.24 12.76 22.55
N TYR A 188 -5.93 13.93 21.99
CA TYR A 188 -5.72 15.17 22.72
C TYR A 188 -6.89 15.51 23.66
N GLY A 189 -6.57 15.75 24.94
CA GLY A 189 -7.54 16.17 25.96
C GLY A 189 -8.54 15.09 26.39
N ARG A 190 -8.38 13.83 25.94
CA ARG A 190 -9.26 12.72 26.32
C ARG A 190 -8.73 11.96 27.52
N THR A 191 -9.64 11.25 28.20
CA THR A 191 -9.29 10.42 29.36
C THR A 191 -8.57 9.14 28.94
N ARG A 192 -7.93 8.48 29.90
CA ARG A 192 -7.23 7.21 29.69
C ARG A 192 -8.15 6.12 29.14
N GLU A 193 -9.38 6.03 29.62
CA GLU A 193 -10.38 5.06 29.15
C GLU A 193 -10.73 5.28 27.67
N ALA A 194 -10.77 6.53 27.23
CA ALA A 194 -11.00 6.86 25.82
C ALA A 194 -9.80 6.47 24.94
N TRP A 195 -8.57 6.61 25.45
CA TRP A 195 -7.37 6.11 24.76
C TRP A 195 -7.40 4.58 24.61
N GLU A 196 -7.70 3.86 25.70
CA GLU A 196 -7.81 2.40 25.70
C GLU A 196 -8.91 1.94 24.72
N SER A 197 -10.09 2.59 24.74
CA SER A 197 -11.18 2.30 23.81
C SER A 197 -10.76 2.54 22.35
N GLN A 198 -10.02 3.60 22.08
CA GLN A 198 -9.52 3.91 20.75
C GLN A 198 -8.49 2.89 20.27
N LEU A 199 -7.52 2.52 21.10
CA LEU A 199 -6.55 1.46 20.80
C LEU A 199 -7.23 0.11 20.54
N GLN A 200 -8.31 -0.21 21.26
CA GLN A 200 -9.13 -1.40 20.98
C GLN A 200 -9.83 -1.33 19.61
N LYS A 201 -10.27 -0.16 19.15
CA LYS A 201 -10.82 0.01 17.79
C LYS A 201 -9.75 -0.17 16.71
N LEU A 202 -8.53 0.33 16.94
CA LEU A 202 -7.40 0.15 16.04
C LEU A 202 -7.02 -1.32 15.89
N LYS A 203 -6.92 -2.05 17.02
CA LYS A 203 -6.66 -3.51 17.03
C LYS A 203 -7.72 -4.33 16.26
N LYS A 204 -8.91 -3.77 16.03
CA LYS A 204 -9.99 -4.39 15.25
C LYS A 204 -10.04 -3.91 13.78
N CYS A 205 -9.11 -3.06 13.36
CA CYS A 205 -9.06 -2.37 12.07
C CYS A 205 -10.33 -1.53 11.78
N GLN A 206 -10.95 -0.93 12.79
CA GLN A 206 -12.25 -0.24 12.65
C GLN A 206 -12.16 1.29 12.51
N ASP A 207 -10.96 1.89 12.46
CA ASP A 207 -10.82 3.35 12.36
C ASP A 207 -10.60 3.83 10.92
N LEU A 208 -11.58 4.56 10.42
CA LEU A 208 -11.65 5.03 9.03
C LEU A 208 -10.67 6.15 8.70
N ASN A 209 -10.33 7.01 9.67
CA ASN A 209 -9.60 8.24 9.38
C ASN A 209 -8.13 7.98 9.03
N ILE A 210 -7.55 6.93 9.62
CA ILE A 210 -6.17 6.51 9.36
C ILE A 210 -6.04 5.93 7.95
N PHE A 211 -7.03 5.12 7.54
CA PHE A 211 -6.97 4.45 6.25
C PHE A 211 -7.18 5.39 5.07
N ILE A 212 -7.89 6.51 5.21
CA ILE A 212 -8.08 7.49 4.12
C ILE A 212 -6.73 7.98 3.58
N VAL A 213 -5.76 8.23 4.46
CA VAL A 213 -4.45 8.76 4.08
C VAL A 213 -3.63 7.75 3.28
N LEU A 214 -3.58 6.51 3.76
CA LEU A 214 -2.81 5.45 3.11
C LEU A 214 -3.46 5.03 1.79
N LYS A 215 -4.80 5.06 1.74
CA LYS A 215 -5.61 4.68 0.58
C LYS A 215 -5.31 5.54 -0.64
N LEU A 216 -4.82 6.76 -0.46
CA LEU A 216 -4.38 7.61 -1.57
C LEU A 216 -3.30 6.96 -2.45
N SER A 217 -2.50 6.02 -1.92
CA SER A 217 -1.51 5.28 -2.71
C SER A 217 -2.13 4.10 -3.47
N TYR A 218 -3.22 3.54 -2.93
CA TYR A 218 -4.02 2.47 -3.54
C TYR A 218 -4.99 2.99 -4.60
N ASP A 219 -5.63 4.14 -4.38
CA ASP A 219 -6.64 4.71 -5.28
C ASP A 219 -6.07 5.06 -6.66
N GLY A 220 -4.75 5.31 -6.75
CA GLY A 220 -4.06 5.55 -8.00
C GLY A 220 -3.60 4.30 -8.76
N LEU A 221 -3.91 3.09 -8.26
CA LEU A 221 -3.66 1.83 -8.97
C LEU A 221 -4.78 1.55 -9.96
N ASP A 222 -4.47 0.82 -11.04
CA ASP A 222 -5.51 0.25 -11.89
C ASP A 222 -6.18 -0.99 -11.25
N GLU A 223 -7.20 -1.54 -11.90
CA GLU A 223 -7.98 -2.64 -11.34
C GLU A 223 -7.19 -3.95 -11.20
N GLU A 224 -6.20 -4.19 -12.06
CA GLU A 224 -5.35 -5.39 -11.97
C GLU A 224 -4.40 -5.27 -10.79
N GLN A 225 -3.71 -4.14 -10.67
CA GLN A 225 -2.82 -3.79 -9.56
C GLN A 225 -3.53 -3.82 -8.22
N LYS A 226 -4.77 -3.29 -8.16
CA LYS A 226 -5.60 -3.35 -6.95
C LYS A 226 -5.86 -4.79 -6.55
N ASN A 227 -6.19 -5.67 -7.50
CA ASN A 227 -6.44 -7.08 -7.20
C ASN A 227 -5.19 -7.79 -6.68
N ILE A 228 -4.03 -7.57 -7.30
CA ILE A 228 -2.76 -8.12 -6.84
C ILE A 228 -2.41 -7.60 -5.45
N PHE A 229 -2.53 -6.29 -5.22
CA PHE A 229 -2.30 -5.67 -3.91
C PHE A 229 -3.16 -6.32 -2.82
N LEU A 230 -4.45 -6.54 -3.08
CA LEU A 230 -5.37 -7.16 -2.13
C LEU A 230 -5.04 -8.65 -1.90
N ASP A 231 -4.60 -9.37 -2.93
CA ASP A 231 -4.13 -10.76 -2.80
C ASP A 231 -2.88 -10.83 -1.91
N ILE A 232 -1.93 -9.92 -2.09
CA ILE A 232 -0.74 -9.85 -1.23
C ILE A 232 -1.13 -9.51 0.22
N ALA A 233 -1.96 -8.48 0.41
CA ALA A 233 -2.37 -8.04 1.74
C ALA A 233 -3.12 -9.13 2.53
N CYS A 234 -3.93 -9.95 1.83
CA CYS A 234 -4.70 -11.01 2.47
C CYS A 234 -3.93 -12.33 2.58
N PHE A 235 -3.08 -12.66 1.62
CA PHE A 235 -2.57 -14.03 1.44
C PHE A 235 -1.06 -14.16 1.34
N TYR A 236 -0.36 -13.22 0.69
CA TYR A 236 1.03 -13.46 0.26
C TYR A 236 2.11 -12.68 1.01
N ARG A 237 1.79 -11.92 2.06
CA ARG A 237 2.82 -11.36 2.94
C ARG A 237 3.69 -12.47 3.54
N GLY A 238 5.01 -12.31 3.46
CA GLY A 238 6.02 -13.26 3.94
C GLY A 238 6.31 -14.41 2.97
N HIS A 239 5.60 -14.50 1.84
CA HIS A 239 5.88 -15.50 0.80
C HIS A 239 7.03 -15.07 -0.11
N GLU A 240 7.73 -16.04 -0.69
CA GLU A 240 8.81 -15.80 -1.66
C GLU A 240 8.26 -15.12 -2.92
N GLU A 241 8.94 -14.07 -3.40
CA GLU A 241 8.47 -13.28 -4.55
C GLU A 241 8.27 -14.14 -5.81
N SER A 242 9.23 -15.02 -6.10
CA SER A 242 9.23 -15.91 -7.27
C SER A 242 7.96 -16.76 -7.34
N VAL A 243 7.59 -17.38 -6.21
CA VAL A 243 6.42 -18.27 -6.08
C VAL A 243 5.12 -17.48 -6.22
N VAL A 244 5.09 -16.23 -5.72
CA VAL A 244 3.88 -15.40 -5.81
C VAL A 244 3.66 -14.90 -7.23
N VAL A 245 4.73 -14.51 -7.93
CA VAL A 245 4.67 -14.14 -9.35
C VAL A 245 4.12 -15.29 -10.19
N GLU A 246 4.67 -16.50 -10.03
CA GLU A 246 4.20 -17.71 -10.75
C GLU A 246 2.70 -17.97 -10.51
N ARG A 247 2.26 -17.92 -9.24
CA ARG A 247 0.85 -18.16 -8.88
C ARG A 247 -0.11 -17.10 -9.44
N LEU A 248 0.32 -15.85 -9.47
CA LEU A 248 -0.48 -14.77 -10.03
C LEU A 248 -0.56 -14.90 -11.56
N ASP A 249 0.53 -15.33 -12.23
CA ASP A 249 0.55 -15.59 -13.67
C ASP A 249 -0.38 -16.76 -14.03
N ASP A 250 -0.43 -17.83 -13.22
CA ASP A 250 -1.41 -18.93 -13.36
C ASP A 250 -2.87 -18.46 -13.29
N CYS A 251 -3.10 -17.33 -12.60
CA CYS A 251 -4.40 -16.68 -12.50
C CYS A 251 -4.69 -15.72 -13.67
N GLY A 252 -3.75 -15.55 -14.60
CA GLY A 252 -3.86 -14.72 -15.79
C GLY A 252 -3.45 -13.26 -15.58
N PHE A 253 -2.73 -12.95 -14.50
CA PHE A 253 -2.20 -11.61 -14.24
C PHE A 253 -0.87 -11.37 -14.97
N SER A 254 -0.54 -10.11 -15.23
CA SER A 254 0.77 -9.67 -15.73
C SER A 254 1.76 -9.46 -14.58
N SER A 255 2.00 -10.49 -13.79
CA SER A 255 2.42 -10.33 -12.39
C SER A 255 3.77 -9.65 -12.21
N LYS A 256 4.73 -9.89 -13.11
CA LYS A 256 6.08 -9.31 -12.97
C LYS A 256 6.07 -7.78 -13.01
N ILE A 257 5.39 -7.19 -14.00
CA ILE A 257 5.32 -5.73 -14.14
C ILE A 257 4.48 -5.11 -13.03
N GLU A 258 3.35 -5.73 -12.67
CA GLU A 258 2.48 -5.21 -11.62
C GLU A 258 3.14 -5.26 -10.24
N MET A 259 3.91 -6.31 -9.94
CA MET A 259 4.72 -6.40 -8.72
C MET A 259 5.77 -5.29 -8.65
N ASP A 260 6.44 -4.98 -9.76
CA ASP A 260 7.44 -3.92 -9.81
C ASP A 260 6.77 -2.53 -9.63
N ILE A 261 5.55 -2.32 -10.14
CA ILE A 261 4.76 -1.10 -9.89
C ILE A 261 4.40 -0.95 -8.40
N LEU A 262 3.97 -2.02 -7.74
CA LEU A 262 3.69 -1.97 -6.29
C LEU A 262 4.93 -1.63 -5.46
N LYS A 263 6.12 -2.11 -5.87
CA LYS A 263 7.40 -1.74 -5.23
C LYS A 263 7.78 -0.29 -5.48
N ASP A 264 7.69 0.17 -6.72
CA ASP A 264 8.03 1.56 -7.08
C ASP A 264 7.09 2.56 -6.38
N ARG A 265 5.88 2.14 -6.00
CA ARG A 265 4.93 2.91 -5.18
C ARG A 265 5.11 2.79 -3.66
N GLY A 266 6.07 1.97 -3.22
CA GLY A 266 6.33 1.73 -1.79
C GLY A 266 5.17 1.06 -1.05
N LEU A 267 4.32 0.31 -1.77
CA LEU A 267 3.21 -0.46 -1.17
C LEU A 267 3.67 -1.82 -0.67
N ILE A 268 4.71 -2.37 -1.30
CA ILE A 268 5.38 -3.61 -0.92
C ILE A 268 6.90 -3.41 -0.97
N SER A 269 7.64 -4.27 -0.27
CA SER A 269 9.10 -4.37 -0.36
C SER A 269 9.52 -5.84 -0.37
N ILE A 270 10.77 -6.12 -0.72
CA ILE A 270 11.33 -7.48 -0.69
C ILE A 270 12.44 -7.53 0.34
N VAL A 271 12.31 -8.41 1.33
CA VAL A 271 13.31 -8.65 2.39
C VAL A 271 13.64 -10.14 2.37
N ASP A 272 14.92 -10.48 2.20
CA ASP A 272 15.39 -11.88 2.12
C ASP A 272 14.62 -12.73 1.09
N GLY A 273 14.29 -12.13 -0.07
CA GLY A 273 13.53 -12.77 -1.14
C GLY A 273 12.02 -12.91 -0.90
N ARG A 274 11.51 -12.41 0.24
CA ARG A 274 10.10 -12.49 0.63
C ARG A 274 9.40 -11.15 0.53
N ILE A 275 8.12 -11.19 0.16
CA ILE A 275 7.28 -10.00 0.06
C ILE A 275 6.94 -9.50 1.45
N GLU A 276 7.29 -8.26 1.74
CA GLU A 276 6.88 -7.56 2.94
C GLU A 276 5.92 -6.42 2.62
N MET A 277 5.04 -6.15 3.57
CA MET A 277 4.15 -5.00 3.57
C MET A 277 4.25 -4.33 4.92
N HIS A 278 4.28 -3.00 4.93
CA HIS A 278 4.11 -2.26 6.17
C HIS A 278 2.75 -2.61 6.78
N ASP A 279 2.69 -2.88 8.08
CA ASP A 279 1.49 -3.40 8.75
C ASP A 279 0.24 -2.55 8.46
N LEU A 280 0.37 -1.23 8.53
CA LEU A 280 -0.74 -0.32 8.23
C LEU A 280 -1.21 -0.38 6.77
N ILE A 281 -0.33 -0.68 5.82
CA ILE A 281 -0.70 -0.87 4.41
C ILE A 281 -1.45 -2.20 4.26
N GLN A 282 -0.98 -3.26 4.92
CA GLN A 282 -1.65 -4.55 4.92
C GLN A 282 -3.05 -4.44 5.56
N GLU A 283 -3.15 -3.81 6.73
CA GLU A 283 -4.41 -3.58 7.43
C GLU A 283 -5.38 -2.75 6.58
N MET A 284 -4.89 -1.73 5.89
CA MET A 284 -5.69 -0.96 4.93
C MET A 284 -6.24 -1.85 3.81
N GLY A 285 -5.41 -2.71 3.21
CA GLY A 285 -5.86 -3.65 2.16
C GLY A 285 -6.93 -4.62 2.68
N GLN A 286 -6.72 -5.19 3.85
CA GLN A 286 -7.69 -6.06 4.52
C GLN A 286 -8.99 -5.33 4.86
N GLU A 287 -8.92 -4.06 5.28
CA GLU A 287 -10.09 -3.25 5.57
C GLU A 287 -10.87 -2.87 4.30
N ILE A 288 -10.20 -2.68 3.15
CA ILE A 288 -10.85 -2.50 1.85
C ILE A 288 -11.72 -3.72 1.55
N VAL A 289 -11.19 -4.94 1.68
CA VAL A 289 -11.97 -6.17 1.46
C VAL A 289 -13.10 -6.31 2.49
N ARG A 290 -12.83 -6.00 3.76
CA ARG A 290 -13.88 -6.04 4.80
C ARG A 290 -15.06 -5.13 4.47
N LYS A 291 -14.78 -3.95 3.88
CA LYS A 291 -15.79 -2.94 3.52
C LYS A 291 -16.63 -3.28 2.29
N GLU A 292 -16.19 -4.20 1.43
CA GLU A 292 -17.05 -4.71 0.36
C GLU A 292 -18.37 -5.25 0.93
N CYS A 293 -18.30 -5.97 2.07
CA CYS A 293 -19.48 -6.33 2.83
C CYS A 293 -19.15 -6.55 4.32
N PRO A 294 -19.32 -5.53 5.19
CA PRO A 294 -18.92 -5.62 6.59
C PRO A 294 -19.64 -6.72 7.37
N GLN A 295 -20.92 -6.92 7.08
CA GLN A 295 -21.80 -7.83 7.83
C GLN A 295 -21.76 -9.27 7.31
N TYR A 296 -21.40 -9.47 6.04
CA TYR A 296 -21.50 -10.78 5.38
C TYR A 296 -20.17 -11.14 4.71
N PRO A 297 -19.28 -11.88 5.41
CA PRO A 297 -18.00 -12.32 4.82
C PRO A 297 -18.16 -13.05 3.50
N GLY A 298 -19.24 -13.84 3.36
CA GLY A 298 -19.52 -14.60 2.13
C GLY A 298 -19.76 -13.75 0.87
N LYS A 299 -19.87 -12.42 0.99
CA LYS A 299 -20.03 -11.46 -0.12
C LYS A 299 -18.77 -10.61 -0.38
N ARG A 300 -17.64 -10.99 0.22
CA ARG A 300 -16.34 -10.32 0.04
C ARG A 300 -15.48 -11.09 -0.97
N SER A 301 -14.51 -10.43 -1.56
CA SER A 301 -13.62 -10.95 -2.59
C SER A 301 -12.53 -11.86 -2.03
N ARG A 302 -12.00 -11.56 -0.84
CA ARG A 302 -11.00 -12.39 -0.15
C ARG A 302 -11.46 -12.78 1.25
N LEU A 303 -11.14 -14.01 1.64
CA LEU A 303 -11.36 -14.52 2.99
C LEU A 303 -10.08 -15.13 3.56
N TRP A 304 -9.63 -14.62 4.71
CA TRP A 304 -8.41 -15.09 5.40
C TRP A 304 -8.61 -15.35 6.91
N LYS A 305 -9.77 -14.99 7.48
CA LYS A 305 -10.08 -15.21 8.90
C LYS A 305 -10.75 -16.56 9.10
N ALA A 306 -10.13 -17.41 9.93
CA ALA A 306 -10.56 -18.80 10.13
C ALA A 306 -12.04 -18.94 10.54
N ASP A 307 -12.50 -18.14 11.52
CA ASP A 307 -13.89 -18.18 11.99
C ASP A 307 -14.88 -17.77 10.89
N GLU A 308 -14.55 -16.74 10.12
CA GLU A 308 -15.40 -16.26 9.02
C GLU A 308 -15.47 -17.32 7.90
N ILE A 309 -14.34 -17.92 7.53
CA ILE A 309 -14.27 -18.96 6.50
C ILE A 309 -15.08 -20.17 6.92
N ASN A 310 -14.91 -20.66 8.16
CA ASN A 310 -15.62 -21.84 8.64
C ASN A 310 -17.14 -21.62 8.63
N GLU A 311 -17.60 -20.43 9.05
CA GLU A 311 -19.02 -20.06 8.99
C GLU A 311 -19.55 -20.01 7.54
N VAL A 312 -18.78 -19.45 6.60
CA VAL A 312 -19.15 -19.37 5.18
C VAL A 312 -19.25 -20.76 4.54
N LEU A 313 -18.25 -21.61 4.76
CA LEU A 313 -18.17 -22.96 4.20
C LEU A 313 -19.20 -23.90 4.81
N LYS A 314 -19.39 -23.86 6.14
CA LYS A 314 -20.35 -24.72 6.85
C LYS A 314 -21.80 -24.40 6.51
N LYS A 315 -22.13 -23.11 6.41
CA LYS A 315 -23.52 -22.64 6.20
C LYS A 315 -23.86 -22.35 4.73
N ASN A 316 -22.98 -22.68 3.78
CA ASN A 316 -23.19 -22.44 2.35
C ASN A 316 -23.59 -20.97 2.03
N LYS A 317 -22.88 -20.03 2.66
CA LYS A 317 -23.13 -18.58 2.57
C LYS A 317 -22.23 -17.84 1.58
N GLY A 318 -21.37 -18.54 0.86
CA GLY A 318 -20.52 -17.95 -0.17
C GLY A 318 -21.32 -17.47 -1.37
N SER A 319 -20.87 -16.38 -1.99
CA SER A 319 -21.38 -15.88 -3.27
C SER A 319 -20.26 -15.85 -4.33
N ASP A 320 -20.67 -15.53 -5.55
CA ASP A 320 -19.83 -15.29 -6.72
C ASP A 320 -18.79 -14.19 -6.51
N ALA A 321 -19.01 -13.27 -5.57
CA ALA A 321 -18.02 -12.26 -5.17
C ALA A 321 -16.68 -12.85 -4.70
N ILE A 322 -16.67 -14.05 -4.09
CA ILE A 322 -15.46 -14.64 -3.51
C ILE A 322 -14.51 -15.08 -4.62
N GLN A 323 -13.29 -14.56 -4.58
CA GLN A 323 -12.21 -14.85 -5.51
C GLN A 323 -11.08 -15.67 -4.87
N GLY A 324 -10.84 -15.52 -3.57
CA GLY A 324 -9.77 -16.22 -2.86
C GLY A 324 -10.12 -16.60 -1.43
N ILE A 325 -9.72 -17.80 -1.02
CA ILE A 325 -9.83 -18.30 0.35
C ILE A 325 -8.48 -18.85 0.81
N LEU A 326 -7.98 -18.34 1.93
CA LEU A 326 -6.79 -18.84 2.62
C LEU A 326 -7.16 -19.21 4.06
N LEU A 327 -7.12 -20.49 4.39
CA LEU A 327 -7.40 -21.00 5.73
C LEU A 327 -6.20 -21.72 6.31
N ASP A 328 -5.72 -21.18 7.43
CA ASP A 328 -4.79 -21.87 8.31
C ASP A 328 -5.56 -22.81 9.25
N LEU A 329 -5.42 -24.10 9.02
CA LEU A 329 -6.08 -25.19 9.74
C LEU A 329 -5.62 -25.29 11.19
N THR A 330 -4.46 -24.72 11.56
CA THR A 330 -4.02 -24.72 12.97
C THR A 330 -4.87 -23.80 13.84
N LYS A 331 -5.54 -22.82 13.22
CA LYS A 331 -6.38 -21.84 13.92
C LYS A 331 -7.78 -22.37 14.23
N ILE A 332 -8.11 -23.59 13.80
CA ILE A 332 -9.44 -24.15 13.99
C ILE A 332 -9.39 -25.65 14.26
N LYS A 333 -10.25 -26.13 15.17
CA LYS A 333 -10.27 -27.55 15.55
C LYS A 333 -10.90 -28.45 14.47
N GLU A 334 -11.93 -27.94 13.81
CA GLU A 334 -12.66 -28.66 12.78
C GLU A 334 -13.15 -27.69 11.70
N VAL A 335 -12.95 -28.06 10.44
CA VAL A 335 -13.49 -27.35 9.28
C VAL A 335 -14.59 -28.21 8.67
N ILE A 336 -15.80 -27.67 8.68
CA ILE A 336 -16.96 -28.36 8.10
C ILE A 336 -17.27 -27.70 6.75
N VAL A 337 -17.13 -28.44 5.66
CA VAL A 337 -17.44 -27.95 4.32
C VAL A 337 -18.77 -28.53 3.84
N HIS A 338 -19.73 -27.65 3.55
CA HIS A 338 -20.95 -28.04 2.85
C HIS A 338 -20.59 -28.35 1.38
N GLY A 339 -20.96 -29.50 0.82
CA GLY A 339 -20.43 -29.88 -0.52
C GLY A 339 -20.88 -29.01 -1.69
N GLN A 340 -21.92 -28.20 -1.49
CA GLN A 340 -22.34 -27.15 -2.43
C GLN A 340 -21.78 -25.75 -2.11
N ALA A 341 -20.97 -25.59 -1.05
CA ALA A 341 -20.47 -24.27 -0.63
C ALA A 341 -19.67 -23.59 -1.73
N LEU A 342 -18.75 -24.32 -2.37
CA LEU A 342 -17.87 -23.79 -3.40
C LEU A 342 -18.58 -23.62 -4.75
N ARG A 343 -19.71 -24.30 -4.97
CA ARG A 343 -20.48 -24.24 -6.22
C ARG A 343 -21.08 -22.87 -6.48
N LYS A 344 -21.35 -22.06 -5.45
CA LYS A 344 -21.89 -20.70 -5.60
C LYS A 344 -20.81 -19.65 -5.82
N MET A 345 -19.54 -20.02 -5.72
CA MET A 345 -18.39 -19.10 -5.77
C MET A 345 -17.78 -19.14 -7.18
N ASP A 346 -18.55 -18.69 -8.17
CA ASP A 346 -18.20 -18.86 -9.59
C ASP A 346 -16.91 -18.11 -10.01
N ASN A 347 -16.45 -17.13 -9.23
CA ASN A 347 -15.20 -16.40 -9.49
C ASN A 347 -14.02 -16.85 -8.60
N LEU A 348 -14.17 -17.95 -7.85
CA LEU A 348 -13.12 -18.45 -6.96
C LEU A 348 -11.93 -18.97 -7.77
N ARG A 349 -10.83 -18.20 -7.80
CA ARG A 349 -9.57 -18.57 -8.45
C ARG A 349 -8.59 -19.29 -7.52
N MET A 350 -8.67 -19.05 -6.21
CA MET A 350 -7.70 -19.57 -5.23
C MET A 350 -8.37 -20.16 -4.00
N LEU A 351 -8.06 -21.42 -3.69
CA LEU A 351 -8.47 -22.10 -2.47
C LEU A 351 -7.26 -22.79 -1.81
N ILE A 352 -6.82 -22.27 -0.67
CA ILE A 352 -5.67 -22.79 0.08
C ILE A 352 -6.11 -23.09 1.51
N LEU A 353 -6.24 -24.37 1.86
CA LEU A 353 -6.46 -24.88 3.21
C LEU A 353 -5.19 -25.62 3.64
N TYR A 354 -4.40 -25.01 4.52
CA TYR A 354 -3.06 -25.47 4.87
C TYR A 354 -2.83 -25.54 6.37
N ASP A 355 -1.75 -26.16 6.76
CA ASP A 355 -1.28 -26.25 8.14
C ASP A 355 0.18 -25.77 8.16
N CYS A 356 0.53 -24.88 9.08
CA CYS A 356 1.83 -24.22 9.12
C CYS A 356 3.00 -25.16 9.46
N TYR A 357 2.72 -26.37 9.95
CA TYR A 357 3.75 -27.38 10.25
C TYR A 357 4.24 -28.17 9.02
N ASP A 358 3.71 -27.95 7.81
CA ASP A 358 4.32 -28.50 6.59
C ASP A 358 5.63 -27.77 6.19
N CYS A 359 5.95 -26.65 6.85
CA CYS A 359 7.14 -25.83 6.60
C CYS A 359 8.35 -26.19 7.49
N PHE A 360 8.15 -27.00 8.54
CA PHE A 360 9.20 -27.42 9.45
C PHE A 360 9.02 -28.93 9.72
N ASP A 361 10.05 -29.74 9.48
CA ASP A 361 10.09 -31.21 9.59
C ASP A 361 9.78 -31.79 11.01
N TYR A 362 9.05 -31.08 11.86
CA TYR A 362 8.61 -31.54 13.17
C TYR A 362 7.13 -31.93 13.13
N VAL A 363 6.89 -33.23 12.97
CA VAL A 363 5.57 -33.86 13.04
C VAL A 363 5.07 -33.85 14.49
N LEU A 364 4.39 -32.78 14.91
CA LEU A 364 3.40 -32.88 15.99
C LEU A 364 2.02 -32.98 15.33
N PRO A 365 1.29 -34.10 15.49
CA PRO A 365 -0.02 -34.26 14.88
C PRO A 365 -1.02 -33.38 15.61
N LEU A 366 -1.19 -32.13 15.18
CA LEU A 366 -2.40 -31.40 15.50
C LEU A 366 -3.55 -32.11 14.77
N LYS A 367 -4.40 -32.76 15.56
CA LYS A 367 -5.65 -33.38 15.07
C LYS A 367 -6.64 -32.27 14.72
N PHE A 368 -6.48 -31.64 13.56
CA PHE A 368 -7.58 -30.94 12.92
C PHE A 368 -8.37 -31.92 12.07
N LYS A 369 -9.70 -31.78 12.05
CA LYS A 369 -10.58 -32.62 11.25
C LYS A 369 -11.19 -31.78 10.15
N VAL A 370 -11.00 -32.16 8.90
CA VAL A 370 -11.82 -31.64 7.79
C VAL A 370 -12.95 -32.63 7.59
N SER A 371 -14.18 -32.19 7.79
CA SER A 371 -15.37 -33.03 7.62
C SER A 371 -16.30 -32.44 6.56
N LEU A 372 -16.88 -33.34 5.77
CA LEU A 372 -17.88 -32.98 4.77
C LEU A 372 -19.28 -33.23 5.30
N LEU A 373 -20.19 -32.27 5.06
CA LEU A 373 -21.61 -32.49 5.29
C LEU A 373 -22.28 -33.32 4.18
N SER A 374 -21.59 -33.57 3.07
CA SER A 374 -22.10 -34.33 1.92
C SER A 374 -20.99 -35.08 1.19
N SER A 375 -21.32 -36.19 0.53
CA SER A 375 -20.36 -37.14 -0.06
C SER A 375 -19.47 -36.58 -1.20
N LEU A 376 -19.83 -35.44 -1.80
CA LEU A 376 -19.08 -34.85 -2.91
C LEU A 376 -18.91 -33.33 -2.74
N VAL A 377 -17.68 -32.86 -2.98
CA VAL A 377 -17.36 -31.43 -3.17
C VAL A 377 -17.35 -31.15 -4.67
N ILE A 378 -18.03 -30.08 -5.08
CA ILE A 378 -17.98 -29.58 -6.46
C ILE A 378 -17.10 -28.34 -6.46
N LEU A 379 -15.99 -28.38 -7.22
CA LEU A 379 -15.07 -27.26 -7.39
C LEU A 379 -15.53 -26.38 -8.57
N PRO A 380 -15.40 -25.04 -8.47
CA PRO A 380 -15.72 -24.14 -9.56
C PRO A 380 -14.69 -24.22 -10.69
N ASP A 381 -15.15 -24.03 -11.94
CA ASP A 381 -14.30 -24.15 -13.14
C ASP A 381 -13.25 -23.05 -13.29
N THR A 382 -13.43 -21.94 -12.57
CA THR A 382 -12.54 -20.79 -12.50
C THR A 382 -11.38 -20.99 -11.54
N LEU A 383 -11.39 -22.06 -10.74
CA LEU A 383 -10.33 -22.37 -9.80
C LEU A 383 -9.01 -22.62 -10.56
N LYS A 384 -7.96 -21.92 -10.17
CA LYS A 384 -6.60 -22.03 -10.72
C LYS A 384 -5.64 -22.64 -9.71
N ILE A 385 -5.74 -22.19 -8.46
CA ILE A 385 -4.87 -22.62 -7.38
C ILE A 385 -5.71 -23.42 -6.37
N LEU A 386 -5.30 -24.67 -6.15
CA LEU A 386 -5.89 -25.53 -5.13
C LEU A 386 -4.79 -26.16 -4.27
N TYR A 387 -4.77 -25.82 -2.99
CA TYR A 387 -4.05 -26.56 -1.96
C TYR A 387 -5.04 -26.92 -0.86
N TRP A 388 -5.25 -28.20 -0.60
CA TRP A 388 -6.21 -28.63 0.42
C TRP A 388 -5.66 -29.81 1.20
N LYS A 389 -5.10 -29.52 2.38
CA LYS A 389 -4.62 -30.55 3.30
C LYS A 389 -5.80 -31.32 3.91
N GLY A 390 -5.74 -32.65 3.84
CA GLY A 390 -6.87 -33.50 4.23
C GLY A 390 -8.04 -33.43 3.24
N PHE A 391 -7.74 -33.32 1.94
CA PHE A 391 -8.75 -33.34 0.89
C PHE A 391 -9.62 -34.60 1.03
N PRO A 392 -10.96 -34.45 1.13
CA PRO A 392 -11.83 -35.54 1.59
C PRO A 392 -12.14 -36.60 0.52
N GLN A 393 -11.82 -36.35 -0.76
CA GLN A 393 -12.05 -37.29 -1.86
C GLN A 393 -10.74 -37.95 -2.29
N ARG A 394 -10.83 -39.17 -2.81
CA ARG A 394 -9.66 -39.95 -3.28
C ARG A 394 -8.99 -39.39 -4.54
N SER A 395 -9.70 -38.58 -5.30
CA SER A 395 -9.22 -37.98 -6.54
C SER A 395 -9.85 -36.60 -6.73
N LEU A 396 -9.13 -35.71 -7.40
CA LEU A 396 -9.67 -34.42 -7.83
C LEU A 396 -10.77 -34.64 -8.89
N PRO A 397 -11.75 -33.73 -9.00
CA PRO A 397 -12.74 -33.77 -10.07
C PRO A 397 -12.06 -33.78 -11.45
N PRO A 398 -12.56 -34.60 -12.41
CA PRO A 398 -11.95 -34.71 -13.75
C PRO A 398 -11.80 -33.38 -14.48
N THR A 399 -12.73 -32.44 -14.26
CA THR A 399 -12.73 -31.09 -14.86
C THR A 399 -11.54 -30.22 -14.43
N PHE A 400 -10.96 -30.47 -13.25
CA PHE A 400 -9.80 -29.74 -12.75
C PHE A 400 -8.49 -30.40 -13.17
N ALA A 401 -8.42 -31.74 -13.15
CA ALA A 401 -7.23 -32.51 -13.52
C ALA A 401 -6.79 -32.34 -14.99
N GLN A 402 -7.70 -31.93 -15.89
CA GLN A 402 -7.38 -31.62 -17.28
C GLN A 402 -6.75 -30.23 -17.48
N LYS A 403 -6.88 -29.32 -16.51
CA LYS A 403 -6.42 -27.92 -16.60
C LYS A 403 -5.05 -27.70 -15.93
N SER A 404 -4.66 -28.56 -14.99
CA SER A 404 -3.40 -28.47 -14.24
C SER A 404 -2.37 -29.48 -14.75
N SER A 405 -1.73 -29.19 -15.89
CA SER A 405 -0.60 -30.01 -16.37
C SER A 405 0.63 -29.97 -15.46
N GLU A 406 0.63 -29.13 -14.41
CA GLU A 406 1.68 -29.09 -13.40
C GLU A 406 1.11 -29.12 -11.98
N THR A 407 0.58 -30.28 -11.56
CA THR A 407 0.36 -30.56 -10.14
C THR A 407 1.70 -30.95 -9.49
N ARG A 408 2.61 -29.99 -9.27
CA ARG A 408 3.75 -30.22 -8.38
C ARG A 408 3.29 -30.04 -6.93
N ASN A 409 3.30 -31.16 -6.20
CA ASN A 409 2.97 -31.33 -4.78
C ASN A 409 1.50 -31.54 -4.41
N ALA A 410 0.86 -32.54 -5.05
CA ALA A 410 -0.03 -33.42 -4.31
C ALA A 410 0.79 -34.60 -3.76
N ARG A 411 1.55 -34.40 -2.67
CA ARG A 411 2.03 -35.54 -1.88
C ARG A 411 0.81 -36.10 -1.13
N LEU A 412 0.20 -37.13 -1.68
CA LEU A 412 -0.65 -38.04 -0.92
C LEU A 412 0.26 -38.81 0.05
N PRO A 413 0.12 -38.68 1.38
CA PRO A 413 0.73 -39.66 2.27
C PRO A 413 -0.05 -40.97 2.13
N SER A 414 0.71 -42.05 1.95
CA SER A 414 0.28 -43.44 2.18
C SER A 414 -0.22 -43.65 3.59
#